data_AF-A0A4R1NLH7-F1
#
_entry.id   AF-A0A4R1NLH7-F1
#
_cell.length_a   1.000
_cell.length_b   1.000
_cell.length_c   1.000
_cell.angle_alpha   90.00
_cell.angle_beta   90.00
_cell.angle_gamma   90.00
#
_symmetry.space_group_name_H-M   'P 1'
#
loop_
_entity.id
_entity.type
_entity.pdbx_description
1 polymer ?
#
loop_
_entity_poly.entity_id
_entity_poly.type
_entity_poly.pdbx_seq_one_letter_code
_entity_poly.pdbx_strand_id
1 'polypeptide(L)'
;MCDIKPATQILDVYWEGPYSLDAIDEDSIGAFVKEWHSLYQIYGDHPAYGRDVLLYIGKTERGIKERLSEHYSRFSNQCDEVKIFFASFGKFTSWAEMGNDHYNPVNKDDGMLSAIESLLIYAHQPAYNSKALSGKEFGGENFRIFNTGRRKSLMPEISTQFYRDDRD
;
A
#
# COMPACT_ATOMS: atom_id res chain seq x y z
N MET A 1 -13.93 -11.66 -32.44
CA MET A 1 -14.90 -11.33 -31.37
C MET A 1 -14.41 -10.04 -30.73
N CYS A 2 -15.29 -9.08 -30.46
CA CYS A 2 -14.90 -7.86 -29.77
C CYS A 2 -14.80 -8.20 -28.29
N ASP A 3 -13.59 -8.34 -27.74
CA ASP A 3 -13.39 -8.56 -26.32
C ASP A 3 -13.92 -7.33 -25.57
N ILE A 4 -15.06 -7.50 -24.89
CA ILE A 4 -15.58 -6.48 -24.00
C ILE A 4 -14.58 -6.36 -22.86
N LYS A 5 -13.78 -5.29 -22.87
CA LYS A 5 -12.87 -4.99 -21.75
C LYS A 5 -13.74 -4.89 -20.47
N PRO A 6 -13.42 -5.63 -19.40
CA PRO A 6 -14.21 -5.59 -18.17
C PRO A 6 -14.28 -4.16 -17.64
N ALA A 7 -15.40 -3.78 -17.02
CA ALA A 7 -15.53 -2.46 -16.42
C ALA A 7 -14.40 -2.21 -15.41
N THR A 8 -13.83 -1.00 -15.41
CA THR A 8 -12.74 -0.66 -14.51
C THR A 8 -13.24 -0.57 -13.07
N GLN A 9 -12.71 -1.41 -12.20
CA GLN A 9 -12.96 -1.32 -10.77
C GLN A 9 -12.18 -0.15 -10.18
N ILE A 10 -12.81 0.63 -9.32
CA ILE A 10 -12.14 1.71 -8.59
C ILE A 10 -12.03 1.29 -7.12
N LEU A 11 -10.83 1.42 -6.58
CA LEU A 11 -10.49 1.09 -5.21
C LEU A 11 -9.99 2.34 -4.50
N ASP A 12 -10.38 2.48 -3.24
CA ASP A 12 -9.75 3.41 -2.33
C ASP A 12 -8.72 2.66 -1.47
N VAL A 13 -7.55 3.25 -1.28
CA VAL A 13 -6.52 2.78 -0.35
C VAL A 13 -6.28 3.90 0.65
N TYR A 14 -6.88 3.73 1.83
CA TYR A 14 -6.87 4.75 2.88
C TYR A 14 -5.68 4.57 3.81
N TRP A 15 -4.80 5.58 3.85
CA TRP A 15 -3.54 5.54 4.61
C TRP A 15 -3.63 6.28 5.97
N GLU A 16 -3.11 5.65 7.02
CA GLU A 16 -3.06 6.15 8.41
C GLU A 16 -1.61 6.20 8.92
N GLY A 17 -1.32 7.08 9.91
CA GLY A 17 0.03 7.25 10.49
C GLY A 17 0.53 8.70 10.50
N PRO A 18 1.85 8.97 10.52
CA PRO A 18 2.92 8.00 10.69
C PRO A 18 2.93 7.41 12.11
N TYR A 19 3.46 6.20 12.22
CA TYR A 19 3.76 5.51 13.47
C TYR A 19 5.25 5.14 13.49
N SER A 20 5.84 5.06 14.68
CA SER A 20 7.19 4.52 14.89
C SER A 20 7.15 3.01 15.12
N LEU A 21 8.29 2.35 14.94
CA LEU A 21 8.43 0.91 15.27
C LEU A 21 8.09 0.64 16.73
N ASP A 22 8.56 1.48 17.65
CA ASP A 22 8.33 1.33 19.09
C ASP A 22 6.84 1.47 19.43
N ALA A 23 6.16 2.48 18.88
CA ALA A 23 4.73 2.67 19.09
C ALA A 23 3.90 1.48 18.57
N ILE A 24 4.35 0.83 17.49
CA ILE A 24 3.69 -0.36 16.93
C ILE A 24 3.90 -1.58 17.83
N ASP A 25 5.11 -1.76 18.37
CA ASP A 25 5.43 -2.86 19.27
C ASP A 25 4.61 -2.77 20.56
N GLU A 26 4.52 -1.55 21.13
CA GLU A 26 3.78 -1.25 22.35
C GLU A 26 2.25 -1.28 22.20
N ASP A 27 1.70 -1.34 20.98
CA ASP A 27 0.26 -1.25 20.71
C ASP A 27 -0.52 -2.53 21.11
N SER A 28 -0.65 -2.78 22.40
CA SER A 28 -1.29 -3.98 22.95
C SER A 28 -2.82 -4.03 22.75
N ILE A 29 -3.45 -2.89 22.48
CA ILE A 29 -4.92 -2.76 22.40
C ILE A 29 -5.44 -2.47 20.99
N GLY A 30 -4.57 -2.39 19.98
CA GLY A 30 -4.95 -2.13 18.58
C GLY A 30 -5.38 -0.68 18.33
N ALA A 31 -4.78 0.27 19.05
CA ALA A 31 -5.03 1.70 18.87
C ALA A 31 -4.45 2.25 17.55
N PHE A 32 -3.34 1.66 17.08
CA PHE A 32 -2.64 2.09 15.86
C PHE A 32 -2.75 1.06 14.75
N VAL A 33 -2.50 -0.22 15.07
CA VAL A 33 -2.60 -1.34 14.13
C VAL A 33 -3.99 -1.95 14.27
N LYS A 34 -4.80 -1.78 13.23
CA LYS A 34 -6.17 -2.29 13.19
C LYS A 34 -6.21 -3.62 12.46
N GLU A 35 -7.15 -4.48 12.81
CA GLU A 35 -7.28 -5.84 12.23
C GLU A 35 -7.42 -5.82 10.70
N TRP A 36 -8.06 -4.78 10.16
CA TRP A 36 -8.30 -4.61 8.74
C TRP A 36 -7.13 -3.98 7.97
N HIS A 37 -6.04 -3.57 8.65
CA HIS A 37 -4.85 -3.10 7.95
C HIS A 37 -4.15 -4.27 7.23
N SER A 38 -3.94 -4.09 5.93
CA SER A 38 -3.40 -5.13 5.04
C SER A 38 -2.25 -4.64 4.17
N LEU A 39 -2.01 -3.33 4.12
CA LEU A 39 -0.92 -2.67 3.41
C LEU A 39 -0.12 -1.80 4.36
N TYR A 40 1.16 -1.62 4.06
CA TYR A 40 2.02 -0.69 4.78
C TYR A 40 3.06 -0.07 3.86
N GLN A 41 3.49 1.14 4.22
CA GLN A 41 4.62 1.82 3.61
C GLN A 41 5.58 2.32 4.68
N ILE A 42 6.87 2.31 4.37
CA ILE A 42 7.95 2.67 5.28
C ILE A 42 8.77 3.79 4.64
N TYR A 43 8.95 4.87 5.39
CA TYR A 43 9.79 6.01 5.04
C TYR A 43 10.97 6.11 5.96
N GLY A 44 12.10 6.53 5.42
CA GLY A 44 13.32 6.77 6.18
C GLY A 44 14.40 7.31 5.27
N ASP A 45 15.64 7.22 5.72
CA ASP A 45 16.78 7.76 5.01
C ASP A 45 17.37 6.72 4.06
N HIS A 46 17.69 7.16 2.84
CA HIS A 46 18.38 6.34 1.85
C HIS A 46 19.69 7.02 1.42
N PRO A 47 20.84 6.34 1.48
CA PRO A 47 22.14 6.95 1.16
C PRO A 47 22.22 7.64 -0.21
N ALA A 48 21.47 7.14 -1.20
CA ALA A 48 21.46 7.70 -2.56
C ALA A 48 20.28 8.65 -2.84
N TYR A 49 19.18 8.54 -2.11
CA TYR A 49 17.93 9.28 -2.42
C TYR A 49 17.61 10.38 -1.41
N GLY A 50 18.37 10.46 -0.32
CA GLY A 50 18.24 11.49 0.70
C GLY A 50 17.35 11.06 1.86
N ARG A 51 16.87 12.05 2.60
CA ARG A 51 16.13 11.85 3.84
C ARG A 51 14.64 11.70 3.61
N ASP A 52 13.99 10.95 4.51
CA ASP A 52 12.52 10.80 4.56
C ASP A 52 11.86 10.35 3.24
N VAL A 53 12.52 9.44 2.52
CA VAL A 53 12.06 8.89 1.23
C VAL A 53 11.32 7.57 1.40
N LEU A 54 10.51 7.20 0.39
CA LEU A 54 9.79 5.93 0.36
C LEU A 54 10.77 4.76 0.17
N LEU A 55 10.97 3.98 1.24
CA LEU A 55 11.88 2.85 1.25
C LEU A 55 11.19 1.56 0.86
N TYR A 56 9.98 1.35 1.34
CA TYR A 56 9.29 0.07 1.17
C TYR A 56 7.78 0.21 1.12
N ILE A 57 7.14 -0.65 0.31
CA ILE A 57 5.70 -0.95 0.34
C ILE A 57 5.56 -2.45 0.50
N GLY A 58 4.66 -2.89 1.37
CA GLY A 58 4.36 -4.30 1.57
C GLY A 58 2.89 -4.58 1.89
N LYS A 59 2.49 -5.83 1.72
CA LYS A 59 1.18 -6.38 2.14
C LYS A 59 1.30 -7.43 3.25
N THR A 60 0.17 -7.79 3.85
CA THR A 60 0.02 -8.96 4.72
C THR A 60 -1.43 -9.45 4.79
N GLU A 61 -1.60 -10.77 4.83
CA GLU A 61 -2.87 -11.45 5.13
C GLU A 61 -2.90 -11.90 6.61
N ARG A 62 -1.75 -12.05 7.26
CA ARG A 62 -1.64 -12.60 8.62
C ARG A 62 -1.65 -11.54 9.72
N GLY A 63 -1.33 -10.30 9.37
CA GLY A 63 -1.29 -9.16 10.28
C GLY A 63 -0.02 -8.33 10.11
N ILE A 64 -0.13 -7.03 10.37
CA ILE A 64 0.94 -6.05 10.12
C ILE A 64 2.09 -6.21 11.10
N LYS A 65 1.81 -6.43 12.39
CA LYS A 65 2.86 -6.61 13.41
C LYS A 65 3.77 -7.79 13.12
N GLU A 66 3.18 -8.95 12.83
CA GLU A 66 3.92 -10.16 12.47
C GLU A 66 4.82 -9.89 11.25
N ARG A 67 4.26 -9.30 10.19
CA ARG A 67 5.02 -9.01 8.97
C ARG A 67 6.13 -7.97 9.17
N LEU A 68 5.91 -6.95 9.99
CA LEU A 68 6.94 -5.96 10.32
C LEU A 68 8.08 -6.56 11.13
N SER A 69 7.79 -7.49 12.05
CA SER A 69 8.81 -8.17 12.84
C SER A 69 9.82 -8.94 11.98
N GLU A 70 9.37 -9.54 10.88
CA GLU A 70 10.23 -10.22 9.88
C GLU A 70 11.18 -9.25 9.17
N HIS A 71 10.86 -7.96 9.18
CA HIS A 71 11.64 -6.89 8.55
C HIS A 71 12.31 -5.96 9.57
N TYR A 72 12.14 -6.19 10.87
CA TYR A 72 12.53 -5.27 11.93
C TYR A 72 14.00 -4.87 11.82
N SER A 73 14.91 -5.86 11.73
CA SER A 73 16.36 -5.64 11.65
C SER A 73 16.81 -4.81 10.44
N ARG A 74 16.00 -4.75 9.37
CA ARG A 74 16.30 -3.92 8.20
C ARG A 74 16.04 -2.43 8.47
N PHE A 75 15.05 -2.13 9.30
CA PHE A 75 14.55 -0.78 9.51
C PHE A 75 14.92 -0.19 10.88
N SER A 76 15.19 -1.03 11.89
CA SER A 76 15.64 -0.61 13.22
C SER A 76 17.09 -0.10 13.23
N ASN A 77 17.90 -0.50 12.25
CA ASN A 77 19.30 -0.10 12.13
C ASN A 77 19.50 1.18 11.30
N GLN A 78 18.42 1.89 10.98
CA GLN A 78 18.50 3.18 10.29
C GLN A 78 19.06 4.25 11.22
N CYS A 79 19.72 5.26 10.65
CA CYS A 79 20.36 6.31 11.46
C CYS A 79 19.33 7.19 12.18
N ASP A 80 18.20 7.43 11.51
CA ASP A 80 17.02 8.11 12.05
C ASP A 80 15.84 7.12 12.07
N GLU A 81 14.89 7.35 12.98
CA GLU A 81 13.69 6.53 13.13
C GLU A 81 12.84 6.51 11.85
N VAL A 82 12.41 5.32 11.43
CA VAL A 82 11.53 5.16 10.27
C VAL A 82 10.08 5.57 10.59
N LYS A 83 9.39 6.11 9.59
CA LYS A 83 7.96 6.43 9.66
C LYS A 83 7.15 5.39 8.91
N ILE A 84 6.22 4.76 9.61
CA ILE A 84 5.41 3.68 9.07
C ILE A 84 3.97 4.16 8.92
N PHE A 85 3.36 3.87 7.76
CA PHE A 85 1.95 4.13 7.51
C PHE A 85 1.26 2.83 7.17
N PHE A 86 0.03 2.69 7.65
CA PHE A 86 -0.80 1.52 7.39
C PHE A 86 -1.96 1.88 6.49
N ALA A 87 -2.38 0.93 5.68
CA ALA A 87 -3.55 1.09 4.87
C ALA A 87 -4.42 -0.15 4.88
N SER A 88 -5.69 0.12 4.61
CA SER A 88 -6.69 -0.86 4.24
C SER A 88 -7.34 -0.36 2.96
N PHE A 89 -7.93 -1.27 2.18
CA PHE A 89 -8.50 -0.92 0.89
C PHE A 89 -9.97 -1.30 0.81
N GLY A 90 -10.73 -0.54 0.03
CA GLY A 90 -12.17 -0.68 -0.12
C GLY A 90 -12.60 -0.44 -1.56
N LYS A 91 -13.80 -0.91 -1.93
CA LYS A 91 -14.40 -0.53 -3.20
C LYS A 91 -14.80 0.94 -3.15
N PHE A 92 -14.35 1.72 -4.13
CA PHE A 92 -14.78 3.10 -4.28
C PHE A 92 -16.10 3.14 -5.05
N THR A 93 -17.11 3.74 -4.44
CA THR A 93 -18.44 3.95 -5.04
C THR A 93 -18.62 5.42 -5.45
N SER A 94 -18.46 6.34 -4.49
CA SER A 94 -18.50 7.78 -4.72
C SER A 94 -17.82 8.57 -3.61
N TRP A 95 -17.43 9.81 -3.91
CA TRP A 95 -16.89 10.75 -2.92
C TRP A 95 -17.89 11.11 -1.81
N ALA A 96 -19.19 11.11 -2.13
CA ALA A 96 -20.23 11.39 -1.15
C ALA A 96 -20.35 10.28 -0.10
N GLU A 97 -20.18 9.02 -0.51
CA GLU A 97 -20.21 7.87 0.38
C GLU A 97 -18.94 7.75 1.22
N MET A 98 -17.78 8.08 0.65
CA MET A 98 -16.50 8.11 1.37
C MET A 98 -16.43 9.16 2.48
N GLY A 99 -17.18 10.26 2.36
CA GLY A 99 -17.21 11.33 3.38
C GLY A 99 -17.98 10.96 4.64
N ASN A 100 -18.73 9.85 4.63
CA ASN A 100 -19.34 9.29 5.82
C ASN A 100 -18.28 8.46 6.55
N ASP A 101 -18.17 8.57 7.88
CA ASP A 101 -17.17 7.88 8.73
C ASP A 101 -17.18 6.33 8.66
N HIS A 102 -17.94 5.75 7.74
CA HIS A 102 -18.09 4.32 7.50
C HIS A 102 -17.20 3.86 6.35
N TYR A 103 -15.89 3.98 6.52
CA TYR A 103 -14.96 3.28 5.64
C TYR A 103 -15.07 1.77 5.88
N ASN A 104 -15.53 1.04 4.87
CA ASN A 104 -15.74 -0.40 4.93
C ASN A 104 -14.63 -1.11 4.14
N PRO A 105 -13.51 -1.48 4.80
CA PRO A 105 -12.43 -2.18 4.14
C PRO A 105 -12.89 -3.56 3.66
N VAL A 106 -12.38 -3.97 2.50
CA VAL A 106 -12.50 -5.33 2.00
C VAL A 106 -11.61 -6.25 2.83
N ASN A 107 -11.94 -7.55 2.87
CA ASN A 107 -11.14 -8.55 3.55
C ASN A 107 -9.70 -8.58 2.99
N LYS A 108 -8.70 -8.67 3.87
CA LYS A 108 -7.28 -8.81 3.53
C LYS A 108 -6.94 -10.05 2.70
N ASP A 109 -7.78 -11.08 2.74
CA ASP A 109 -7.63 -12.30 1.93
C ASP A 109 -8.19 -12.15 0.49
N ASP A 110 -8.67 -10.95 0.13
CA ASP A 110 -9.16 -10.67 -1.22
C ASP A 110 -8.02 -10.73 -2.25
N GLY A 111 -8.26 -11.40 -3.37
CA GLY A 111 -7.28 -11.61 -4.44
C GLY A 111 -6.70 -10.32 -5.03
N MET A 112 -7.38 -9.19 -4.85
CA MET A 112 -6.88 -7.88 -5.28
C MET A 112 -5.71 -7.37 -4.45
N LEU A 113 -5.50 -7.84 -3.21
CA LEU A 113 -4.45 -7.29 -2.34
C LEU A 113 -3.05 -7.38 -2.98
N SER A 114 -2.72 -8.53 -3.59
CA SER A 114 -1.45 -8.72 -4.31
C SER A 114 -1.34 -7.80 -5.53
N ALA A 115 -2.43 -7.66 -6.30
CA ALA A 115 -2.46 -6.78 -7.46
C ALA A 115 -2.29 -5.30 -7.06
N ILE A 116 -2.94 -4.87 -5.97
CA ILE A 116 -2.83 -3.51 -5.40
C ILE A 116 -1.40 -3.23 -4.96
N GLU A 117 -0.79 -4.14 -4.17
CA GLU A 117 0.61 -4.02 -3.74
C GLU A 117 1.55 -3.92 -4.95
N SER A 118 1.39 -4.82 -5.92
CA SER A 118 2.21 -4.86 -7.13
C SER A 118 2.09 -3.54 -7.93
N LEU A 119 0.88 -2.99 -8.09
CA LEU A 119 0.68 -1.71 -8.78
C LEU A 119 1.29 -0.54 -8.00
N LEU A 120 1.13 -0.51 -6.67
CA LEU A 120 1.74 0.51 -5.80
C LEU A 120 3.27 0.48 -5.90
N ILE A 121 3.89 -0.70 -5.82
CA ILE A 121 5.34 -0.87 -5.97
C ILE A 121 5.78 -0.42 -7.37
N TYR A 122 5.07 -0.84 -8.42
CA TYR A 122 5.44 -0.50 -9.79
C TYR A 122 5.33 1.00 -10.08
N ALA A 123 4.29 1.67 -9.59
CA ALA A 123 4.10 3.10 -9.82
C ALA A 123 5.14 3.96 -9.08
N HIS A 124 5.60 3.52 -7.90
CA HIS A 124 6.41 4.37 -7.00
C HIS A 124 7.87 3.93 -6.87
N GLN A 125 8.22 2.73 -7.32
CA GLN A 125 9.58 2.20 -7.36
C GLN A 125 10.37 2.39 -6.03
N PRO A 126 9.85 1.92 -4.86
CA PRO A 126 10.54 2.10 -3.58
C PRO A 126 11.94 1.48 -3.56
N ALA A 127 12.88 2.13 -2.87
CA ALA A 127 14.30 1.76 -2.91
C ALA A 127 14.58 0.29 -2.53
N TYR A 128 13.85 -0.27 -1.56
CA TYR A 128 14.07 -1.62 -1.05
C TYR A 128 13.08 -2.66 -1.59
N ASN A 129 12.20 -2.29 -2.52
CA ASN A 129 11.34 -3.23 -3.25
C ASN A 129 12.01 -3.80 -4.52
N SER A 130 13.32 -3.63 -4.70
CA SER A 130 14.06 -3.98 -5.92
C SER A 130 13.87 -5.42 -6.43
N LYS A 131 13.57 -6.39 -5.56
CA LYS A 131 13.24 -7.78 -5.95
C LYS A 131 11.82 -7.97 -6.48
N ALA A 132 10.89 -7.08 -6.12
CA ALA A 132 9.48 -7.15 -6.51
C ALA A 132 9.19 -6.40 -7.84
N LEU A 133 10.14 -5.59 -8.32
CA LEU A 133 9.99 -4.80 -9.55
C LEU A 133 9.86 -5.64 -10.84
N SER A 134 10.24 -6.92 -10.79
CA SER A 134 10.18 -7.83 -11.95
C SER A 134 8.82 -8.52 -12.14
N GLY A 135 7.91 -8.46 -11.15
CA GLY A 135 6.61 -9.13 -11.21
C GLY A 135 5.44 -8.13 -11.35
N LYS A 136 4.80 -8.09 -12.53
CA LYS A 136 3.53 -7.36 -12.73
C LYS A 136 2.34 -8.28 -12.40
N GLU A 137 2.11 -8.55 -11.11
CA GLU A 137 0.98 -9.38 -10.66
C GLU A 137 -0.39 -8.74 -10.95
N PHE A 138 -0.42 -7.44 -11.29
CA PHE A 138 -1.62 -6.73 -11.73
C PHE A 138 -1.93 -6.84 -13.24
N GLY A 139 -1.11 -7.55 -14.04
CA GLY A 139 -1.22 -7.55 -15.50
C GLY A 139 -2.59 -8.00 -16.05
N GLY A 140 -3.25 -8.93 -15.37
CA GLY A 140 -4.61 -9.40 -15.73
C GLY A 140 -5.75 -8.49 -15.26
N GLU A 141 -5.47 -7.58 -14.32
CA GLU A 141 -6.50 -6.86 -13.58
C GLU A 141 -6.81 -5.48 -14.18
N ASN A 142 -8.07 -5.07 -14.16
CA ASN A 142 -8.52 -3.79 -14.70
C ASN A 142 -9.05 -2.87 -13.60
N PHE A 143 -8.15 -2.14 -12.93
CA PHE A 143 -8.53 -1.32 -11.78
C PHE A 143 -7.73 -0.01 -11.64
N ARG A 144 -8.26 0.87 -10.80
CA ARG A 144 -7.69 2.15 -10.40
C ARG A 144 -7.65 2.24 -8.88
N ILE A 145 -6.59 2.82 -8.34
CA ILE A 145 -6.45 3.15 -6.92
C ILE A 145 -6.53 4.66 -6.77
N PHE A 146 -7.38 5.11 -5.85
CA PHE A 146 -7.23 6.39 -5.17
C PHE A 146 -6.48 6.16 -3.86
N ASN A 147 -5.32 6.81 -3.71
CA ASN A 147 -4.62 6.83 -2.43
C ASN A 147 -5.16 8.02 -1.63
N THR A 148 -5.82 7.75 -0.52
CA THR A 148 -6.44 8.78 0.34
C THR A 148 -5.86 8.75 1.75
N GLY A 149 -6.31 9.66 2.60
CA GLY A 149 -5.73 9.85 3.92
C GLY A 149 -4.28 10.33 3.86
N ARG A 150 -3.43 9.78 4.72
CA ARG A 150 -2.02 10.18 4.91
C ARG A 150 -1.07 9.43 3.96
N ARG A 151 -1.33 9.55 2.65
CA ARG A 151 -0.58 8.85 1.58
C ARG A 151 0.88 9.26 1.41
N LYS A 152 1.30 10.38 2.00
CA LYS A 152 2.65 10.97 1.86
C LYS A 152 3.05 11.18 0.39
N SER A 153 4.11 10.55 -0.11
CA SER A 153 4.61 10.77 -1.47
C SER A 153 3.98 9.85 -2.51
N LEU A 154 3.07 8.95 -2.13
CA LEU A 154 2.32 8.16 -3.11
C LEU A 154 1.50 9.09 -4.01
N MET A 155 1.48 8.84 -5.31
CA MET A 155 0.60 9.51 -6.26
C MET A 155 -0.86 9.38 -5.80
N PRO A 156 -1.66 10.46 -5.86
CA PRO A 156 -3.07 10.42 -5.45
C PRO A 156 -3.90 9.39 -6.22
N GLU A 157 -3.54 9.14 -7.47
CA GLU A 157 -4.25 8.24 -8.37
C GLU A 157 -3.25 7.46 -9.22
N ILE A 158 -3.43 6.14 -9.28
CA ILE A 158 -2.70 5.23 -10.17
C ILE A 158 -3.66 4.19 -10.74
N SER A 159 -3.38 3.66 -11.92
CA SER A 159 -4.27 2.67 -12.53
C SER A 159 -3.53 1.70 -13.42
N THR A 160 -4.05 0.47 -13.54
CA THR A 160 -3.39 -0.54 -14.39
C THR A 160 -3.39 -0.10 -15.85
N GLN A 161 -4.41 0.60 -16.33
CA GLN A 161 -4.48 1.08 -17.72
C GLN A 161 -3.40 2.11 -18.06
N PHE A 162 -2.87 2.84 -17.08
CA PHE A 162 -1.78 3.79 -17.31
C PHE A 162 -0.42 3.10 -17.47
N TYR A 163 -0.24 1.96 -16.80
CA TYR A 163 1.02 1.21 -16.72
C TYR A 163 1.02 -0.12 -17.49
N ARG A 164 -0.09 -0.44 -18.16
CA ARG A 164 -0.16 -1.52 -19.13
C ARG A 164 0.58 -1.07 -20.39
N ASP A 165 1.64 -1.81 -20.70
CA ASP A 165 2.35 -1.70 -21.98
C ASP A 165 1.71 -2.61 -23.05
N ASP A 166 0.43 -2.98 -22.89
CA ASP A 166 -0.32 -3.79 -23.85
C ASP A 166 -0.71 -2.97 -25.10
N ARG A 167 0.30 -2.39 -25.74
CA ARG A 167 0.22 -1.92 -27.13
C ARG A 167 0.59 -3.06 -28.07
N ASP A 168 -0.27 -4.08 -28.13
CA ASP A 168 -0.34 -5.02 -29.25
C ASP A 168 -1.74 -4.93 -29.88
#